data_AF-A0A9R1NLF9-F1
#
_entry.id   AF-A0A9R1NLF9-F1
#
_cell.length_a   1.000
_cell.length_b   1.000
_cell.length_c   1.000
_cell.angle_alpha   90.00
_cell.angle_beta   90.00
_cell.angle_gamma   90.00
#
_symmetry.space_group_name_H-M   'P 1'
#
loop_
_entity.id
_entity.type
_entity.pdbx_description
1 polymer ?
#
loop_
_entity_poly.entity_id
_entity_poly.type
_entity_poly.pdbx_seq_one_letter_code
_entity_poly.pdbx_strand_id
1 'polypeptide(L)'
;MTTTEVENFPGFPDGITGPDLMDKMRKQAERWGAELHQEDVEFIDVKSRPFVIRSSDREVKSHSVIIATGATAKRLRLPREEEFWSRGISACAICDGASPLYKGQVLAVVGGGDTATEEAIYLTKYACHVHLLVRRDQLRASKAMQDRVLNNPNITVHFNTEAVDVVGNTKGQMSGIQLRRIDTGEEKVLEVKGLFYGIGHTPNSQLLQGQIELDSSGYILVDEGTAKTSVDGVFAAGDVQDHEWRQAVTAAGSGCIAALSVERYLVSNDLLVEFHQPVREEKKKEIEGKDVEMGFDITHTKHKGQYALRKLYHGSPRLILVLYTSPTCGPCRTLKPILNKVSS
;
A
#
# COMPACT_ATOMS: atom_id res chain seq x y z
N MET A 1 -10.95 6.23 4.10
CA MET A 1 -10.05 5.46 3.21
C MET A 1 -10.35 5.85 1.77
N THR A 2 -9.34 6.15 0.96
CA THR A 2 -9.51 6.84 -0.35
C THR A 2 -9.36 5.93 -1.57
N THR A 3 -8.67 4.80 -1.46
CA THR A 3 -8.43 3.89 -2.58
C THR A 3 -9.49 2.79 -2.62
N THR A 4 -10.16 2.64 -3.77
CA THR A 4 -11.22 1.64 -3.95
C THR A 4 -10.64 0.28 -4.33
N GLU A 5 -9.82 0.21 -5.38
CA GLU A 5 -9.17 -1.01 -5.87
C GLU A 5 -7.64 -0.86 -5.87
N VAL A 6 -6.93 -1.95 -5.56
CA VAL A 6 -5.47 -2.05 -5.49
C VAL A 6 -5.03 -3.22 -6.37
N GLU A 7 -4.37 -2.88 -7.48
CA GLU A 7 -3.91 -3.84 -8.49
C GLU A 7 -2.38 -4.04 -8.45
N ASN A 8 -1.67 -3.19 -7.71
CA ASN A 8 -0.22 -3.11 -7.70
C ASN A 8 0.42 -3.54 -6.37
N PHE A 9 -0.34 -4.21 -5.49
CA PHE A 9 0.20 -4.84 -4.29
C PHE A 9 0.46 -6.33 -4.54
N PRO A 10 1.72 -6.80 -4.45
CA PRO A 10 2.06 -8.18 -4.81
C PRO A 10 1.39 -9.20 -3.88
N GLY A 11 0.91 -10.30 -4.46
CA GLY A 11 0.20 -11.38 -3.74
C GLY A 11 -1.30 -11.43 -4.00
N PHE A 12 -1.85 -10.45 -4.72
CA PHE A 12 -3.27 -10.40 -5.12
C PHE A 12 -3.38 -10.34 -6.64
N PRO A 13 -3.33 -11.49 -7.35
CA PRO A 13 -3.29 -11.53 -8.82
C PRO A 13 -4.57 -11.01 -9.49
N ASP A 14 -5.70 -11.05 -8.79
CA ASP A 14 -7.00 -10.57 -9.26
C ASP A 14 -7.35 -9.19 -8.65
N GLY A 15 -6.36 -8.49 -8.10
CA GLY A 15 -6.55 -7.26 -7.34
C GLY A 15 -7.17 -7.49 -5.95
N ILE A 16 -7.25 -6.41 -5.17
CA ILE A 16 -7.92 -6.39 -3.86
C ILE A 16 -8.46 -5.00 -3.58
N THR A 17 -9.55 -4.88 -2.82
CA THR A 17 -10.00 -3.55 -2.39
C THR A 17 -9.05 -2.97 -1.33
N GLY A 18 -8.90 -1.64 -1.29
CA GLY A 18 -8.12 -0.97 -0.25
C GLY A 18 -8.55 -1.37 1.17
N PRO A 19 -9.87 -1.36 1.49
CA PRO A 19 -10.38 -1.80 2.78
C PRO A 19 -10.02 -3.25 3.14
N ASP A 20 -10.19 -4.19 2.21
CA ASP A 20 -9.91 -5.60 2.47
C ASP A 20 -8.41 -5.86 2.66
N LEU A 21 -7.56 -5.15 1.92
CA LEU A 21 -6.11 -5.22 2.09
C LEU A 21 -5.71 -4.78 3.50
N MET A 22 -6.21 -3.63 3.96
CA MET A 22 -5.90 -3.11 5.29
C MET A 22 -6.48 -3.98 6.42
N ASP A 23 -7.69 -4.52 6.25
CA ASP A 23 -8.28 -5.46 7.20
C ASP A 23 -7.46 -6.76 7.33
N LYS A 24 -6.96 -7.30 6.19
CA LYS A 24 -6.04 -8.45 6.21
C LYS A 24 -4.75 -8.14 6.96
N MET A 25 -4.14 -6.96 6.73
CA MET A 25 -2.93 -6.53 7.45
C MET A 25 -3.20 -6.36 8.96
N ARG A 26 -4.33 -5.75 9.32
CA ARG A 26 -4.77 -5.59 10.71
C ARG A 26 -4.88 -6.93 11.43
N LYS A 27 -5.61 -7.87 10.83
CA LYS A 27 -5.80 -9.24 11.37
C LYS A 27 -4.48 -10.00 11.46
N GLN A 28 -3.54 -9.75 10.54
CA GLN A 28 -2.21 -10.33 10.60
C GLN A 28 -1.41 -9.78 11.80
N ALA A 29 -1.43 -8.47 12.03
CA ALA A 29 -0.77 -7.86 13.18
C ALA A 29 -1.36 -8.35 14.51
N GLU A 30 -2.68 -8.33 14.65
CA GLU A 30 -3.40 -8.82 15.84
C GLU A 30 -3.12 -10.32 16.10
N ARG A 31 -3.04 -11.13 15.04
CA ARG A 31 -2.69 -12.56 15.15
C ARG A 31 -1.34 -12.74 15.87
N TRP A 32 -0.37 -11.86 15.62
CA TRP A 32 0.97 -11.93 16.21
C TRP A 32 1.10 -11.15 17.52
N GLY A 33 -0.02 -10.68 18.10
CA GLY A 33 -0.04 -10.07 19.43
C GLY A 33 0.06 -8.56 19.44
N ALA A 34 -0.02 -7.89 18.29
CA ALA A 34 -0.08 -6.43 18.28
C ALA A 34 -1.37 -5.94 18.96
N GLU A 35 -1.23 -5.10 19.99
CA GLU A 35 -2.35 -4.40 20.61
C GLU A 35 -2.69 -3.16 19.78
N LEU A 36 -3.90 -3.13 19.20
CA LEU A 36 -4.34 -2.03 18.35
C LEU A 36 -5.38 -1.19 19.07
N HIS A 37 -5.03 0.07 19.35
CA HIS A 37 -5.93 1.04 19.95
C HIS A 37 -6.48 1.97 18.88
N GLN A 38 -7.81 2.08 18.81
CA GLN A 38 -8.51 3.01 17.91
C GLN A 38 -8.62 4.37 18.59
N GLU A 39 -7.49 5.02 18.76
CA GLU A 39 -7.35 6.30 19.45
C GLU A 39 -6.44 7.20 18.59
N ASP A 40 -6.76 8.49 18.51
CA ASP A 40 -5.88 9.46 17.87
C ASP A 40 -4.82 9.92 18.88
N VAL A 41 -3.56 9.89 18.47
CA VAL A 41 -2.47 10.47 19.26
C VAL A 41 -2.55 11.99 19.13
N GLU A 42 -2.65 12.68 20.26
CA GLU A 42 -2.77 14.15 20.32
C GLU A 42 -1.46 14.80 20.77
N PHE A 43 -0.59 14.05 21.44
CA PHE A 43 0.69 14.54 21.93
C PHE A 43 1.75 13.44 21.92
N ILE A 44 2.99 13.85 21.61
CA ILE A 44 4.18 13.00 21.74
C ILE A 44 5.35 13.84 22.27
N ASP A 45 6.13 13.29 23.20
CA ASP A 45 7.45 13.80 23.62
C ASP A 45 8.52 12.76 23.27
N VAL A 46 9.36 13.10 22.30
CA VAL A 46 10.53 12.30 21.91
C VAL A 46 11.86 12.89 22.38
N LYS A 47 11.84 14.02 23.12
CA LYS A 47 13.05 14.63 23.69
C LYS A 47 13.43 14.01 25.03
N SER A 48 12.45 13.48 25.74
CA SER A 48 12.63 12.83 27.05
C SER A 48 12.55 11.30 26.94
N ARG A 49 13.28 10.58 27.79
CA ARG A 49 13.21 9.12 27.89
C ARG A 49 12.62 8.68 29.24
N PRO A 50 11.73 7.66 29.29
CA PRO A 50 11.09 7.01 28.14
C PRO A 50 10.22 8.00 27.37
N PHE A 51 10.03 7.74 26.07
CA PHE A 51 9.17 8.57 25.23
C PHE A 51 7.73 8.51 25.73
N VAL A 52 7.01 9.62 25.63
CA VAL A 52 5.63 9.74 26.12
C VAL A 52 4.71 9.98 24.93
N ILE A 53 3.68 9.15 24.78
CA ILE A 53 2.65 9.26 23.75
C ILE A 53 1.30 9.38 24.45
N ARG A 54 0.48 10.37 24.10
CA ARG A 54 -0.83 10.59 24.72
C ARG A 54 -1.94 10.73 23.68
N SER A 55 -3.05 10.06 23.96
CA SER A 55 -4.37 10.26 23.37
C SER A 55 -5.31 10.90 24.40
N SER A 56 -6.57 11.07 24.04
CA SER A 56 -7.66 11.45 24.96
C SER A 56 -7.84 10.47 26.12
N ASP A 57 -7.60 9.18 25.87
CA ASP A 57 -7.97 8.09 26.76
C ASP A 57 -6.77 7.43 27.44
N ARG A 58 -5.54 7.73 26.97
CA ARG A 58 -4.35 6.98 27.36
C ARG A 58 -3.08 7.79 27.34
N GLU A 59 -2.19 7.46 28.28
CA GLU A 59 -0.77 7.76 28.20
C GLU A 59 0.04 6.46 28.08
N VAL A 60 0.93 6.40 27.10
CA VAL A 60 1.85 5.29 26.87
C VAL A 60 3.27 5.78 27.01
N LYS A 61 4.09 5.04 27.76
CA LYS A 61 5.54 5.25 27.83
C LYS A 61 6.24 4.15 27.05
N SER A 62 7.19 4.51 26.18
CA SER A 62 7.92 3.55 25.35
C SER A 62 9.41 3.83 25.31
N HIS A 63 10.21 2.78 25.18
CA HIS A 63 11.65 2.86 24.95
C HIS A 63 11.99 3.23 23.50
N SER A 64 11.11 2.92 22.55
CA SER A 64 11.28 3.19 21.12
C SER A 64 9.95 3.44 20.44
N VAL A 65 9.94 4.24 19.36
CA VAL A 65 8.72 4.61 18.61
C VAL A 65 8.98 4.50 17.11
N ILE A 66 8.02 3.94 16.37
CA ILE A 66 7.96 4.01 14.91
C ILE A 66 6.86 5.02 14.54
N ILE A 67 7.23 6.06 13.79
CA ILE A 67 6.32 7.03 13.22
C ILE A 67 5.91 6.53 11.83
N ALA A 68 4.66 6.08 11.71
CA ALA A 68 4.06 5.61 10.47
C ALA A 68 2.73 6.34 10.17
N THR A 69 2.68 7.64 10.47
CA THR A 69 1.47 8.49 10.37
C THR A 69 1.09 8.83 8.93
N GLY A 70 1.92 8.47 7.95
CA GLY A 70 1.68 8.64 6.52
C GLY A 70 1.67 10.11 6.09
N ALA A 71 1.07 10.36 4.92
CA ALA A 71 0.87 11.69 4.37
C ALA A 71 -0.53 11.83 3.79
N THR A 72 -1.04 13.05 3.78
CA THR A 72 -2.36 13.39 3.24
C THR A 72 -2.20 14.09 1.90
N ALA A 73 -2.86 13.57 0.85
CA ALA A 73 -2.89 14.25 -0.45
C ALA A 73 -3.49 15.65 -0.32
N LYS A 74 -2.84 16.65 -0.91
CA LYS A 74 -3.39 18.01 -0.98
C LYS A 74 -4.59 17.99 -1.91
N ARG A 75 -5.68 18.64 -1.48
CA ARG A 75 -6.91 18.78 -2.26
C ARG A 75 -7.19 20.25 -2.58
N LEU A 76 -7.93 20.49 -3.66
CA LEU A 76 -8.34 21.84 -4.06
C LEU A 76 -9.53 22.36 -3.25
N ARG A 77 -10.31 21.46 -2.63
CA ARG A 77 -11.56 21.77 -1.91
C ARG A 77 -12.60 22.40 -2.84
N LEU A 78 -12.76 21.82 -4.02
CA LEU A 78 -13.80 22.25 -4.96
C LEU A 78 -15.20 22.04 -4.34
N PRO A 79 -16.21 22.86 -4.68
CA PRO A 79 -17.54 22.76 -4.10
C PRO A 79 -18.15 21.36 -4.14
N ARG A 80 -17.99 20.62 -5.25
CA ARG A 80 -18.48 19.25 -5.43
C ARG A 80 -17.40 18.18 -5.32
N GLU A 81 -16.23 18.51 -4.76
CA GLU A 81 -15.08 17.59 -4.68
C GLU A 81 -15.44 16.28 -3.97
N GLU A 82 -16.11 16.35 -2.82
CA GLU A 82 -16.48 15.17 -2.03
C GLU A 82 -17.49 14.24 -2.74
N GLU A 83 -18.34 14.78 -3.62
CA GLU A 83 -19.31 13.99 -4.38
C GLU A 83 -18.63 13.03 -5.38
N PHE A 84 -17.51 13.50 -5.97
CA PHE A 84 -16.77 12.80 -7.02
C PHE A 84 -15.42 12.25 -6.57
N TRP A 85 -15.04 12.42 -5.30
CA TRP A 85 -13.84 11.84 -4.74
C TRP A 85 -13.88 10.31 -4.83
N SER A 86 -12.83 9.71 -5.40
CA SER A 86 -12.76 8.27 -5.72
C SER A 86 -13.84 7.79 -6.71
N ARG A 87 -14.55 8.71 -7.38
CA ARG A 87 -15.60 8.48 -8.39
C ARG A 87 -15.42 9.36 -9.64
N GLY A 88 -14.16 9.69 -9.94
CA GLY A 88 -13.75 10.58 -11.01
C GLY A 88 -12.59 11.49 -10.61
N ILE A 89 -12.49 11.84 -9.32
CA ILE A 89 -11.34 12.57 -8.77
C ILE A 89 -10.38 11.61 -8.07
N SER A 90 -9.09 11.73 -8.36
CA SER A 90 -8.01 10.98 -7.70
C SER A 90 -6.82 11.90 -7.38
N ALA A 91 -5.99 11.51 -6.42
CA ALA A 91 -4.71 12.15 -6.13
C ALA A 91 -3.50 11.22 -6.35
N CYS A 92 -3.70 10.08 -7.01
CA CYS A 92 -2.60 9.19 -7.41
C CYS A 92 -2.86 8.66 -8.82
N ALA A 93 -2.28 9.31 -9.82
CA ALA A 93 -2.43 8.87 -11.21
C ALA A 93 -1.80 7.49 -11.47
N ILE A 94 -0.71 7.17 -10.77
CA ILE A 94 -0.03 5.87 -10.89
C ILE A 94 -0.92 4.73 -10.38
N CYS A 95 -1.63 4.97 -9.27
CA CYS A 95 -2.51 4.00 -8.64
C CYS A 95 -3.76 3.74 -9.50
N ASP A 96 -4.46 4.81 -9.89
CA ASP A 96 -5.80 4.67 -10.45
C ASP A 96 -5.82 4.78 -11.99
N GLY A 97 -4.76 5.27 -12.62
CA GLY A 97 -4.74 5.59 -14.06
C GLY A 97 -4.97 4.39 -14.98
N ALA A 98 -4.63 3.18 -14.53
CA ALA A 98 -4.87 1.94 -15.26
C ALA A 98 -6.31 1.39 -15.10
N SER A 99 -7.12 1.99 -14.22
CA SER A 99 -8.50 1.57 -13.97
C SER A 99 -9.32 1.54 -15.28
N PRO A 100 -10.20 0.55 -15.47
CA PRO A 100 -11.10 0.49 -16.61
C PRO A 100 -11.93 1.76 -16.81
N LEU A 101 -12.17 2.55 -15.75
CA LEU A 101 -12.89 3.81 -15.79
C LEU A 101 -12.23 4.86 -16.70
N TYR A 102 -10.89 4.87 -16.78
CA TYR A 102 -10.13 5.92 -17.46
C TYR A 102 -9.56 5.50 -18.81
N LYS A 103 -9.60 4.20 -19.12
CA LYS A 103 -9.08 3.67 -20.37
C LYS A 103 -9.80 4.26 -21.59
N GLY A 104 -9.04 4.85 -22.49
CA GLY A 104 -9.53 5.50 -23.71
C GLY A 104 -10.34 6.78 -23.47
N GLN A 105 -10.35 7.32 -22.25
CA GLN A 105 -11.08 8.54 -21.91
C GLN A 105 -10.18 9.78 -21.98
N VAL A 106 -10.80 10.96 -22.00
CA VAL A 106 -10.12 12.26 -21.85
C VAL A 106 -10.04 12.57 -20.36
N LEU A 107 -8.83 12.85 -19.87
CA LEU A 107 -8.55 13.10 -18.45
C LEU A 107 -7.94 14.49 -18.25
N ALA A 108 -7.97 14.98 -17.02
CA ALA A 108 -7.27 16.19 -16.61
C ALA A 108 -6.35 15.95 -15.42
N VAL A 109 -5.23 16.67 -15.37
CA VAL A 109 -4.30 16.73 -14.24
C VAL A 109 -4.19 18.18 -13.79
N VAL A 110 -4.29 18.44 -12.49
CA VAL A 110 -4.03 19.76 -11.91
C VAL A 110 -2.64 19.79 -11.28
N GLY A 111 -1.84 20.78 -11.67
CA GLY A 111 -0.52 21.04 -11.09
C GLY A 111 0.47 21.52 -12.12
N GLY A 112 1.64 21.98 -11.66
CA GLY A 112 2.69 22.49 -12.55
C GLY A 112 4.11 22.12 -12.15
N GLY A 113 4.28 21.25 -11.14
CA GLY A 113 5.59 20.70 -10.76
C GLY A 113 5.87 19.36 -11.45
N ASP A 114 7.03 18.76 -11.15
CA ASP A 114 7.44 17.49 -11.77
C ASP A 114 6.39 16.38 -11.59
N THR A 115 5.81 16.23 -10.40
CA THR A 115 4.73 15.26 -10.14
C THR A 115 3.59 15.38 -11.14
N ALA A 116 3.04 16.58 -11.35
CA ALA A 116 1.93 16.77 -12.28
C ALA A 116 2.31 16.45 -13.73
N THR A 117 3.54 16.80 -14.14
CA THR A 117 4.04 16.51 -15.48
C THR A 117 4.31 15.02 -15.70
N GLU A 118 4.86 14.32 -14.71
CA GLU A 118 5.10 12.87 -14.75
C GLU A 118 3.78 12.10 -14.79
N GLU A 119 2.83 12.49 -13.93
CA GLU A 119 1.50 11.89 -13.89
C GLU A 119 0.72 12.14 -15.20
N ALA A 120 0.79 13.34 -15.77
CA ALA A 120 0.17 13.63 -17.06
C ALA A 120 0.73 12.73 -18.17
N ILE A 121 2.06 12.58 -18.26
CA ILE A 121 2.70 11.66 -19.21
C ILE A 121 2.30 10.22 -18.93
N TYR A 122 2.31 9.79 -17.68
CA TYR A 122 1.92 8.43 -17.30
C TYR A 122 0.50 8.10 -17.76
N LEU A 123 -0.45 9.02 -17.55
CA LEU A 123 -1.84 8.84 -17.96
C LEU A 123 -2.02 8.71 -19.47
N THR A 124 -1.13 9.27 -20.31
CA THR A 124 -1.21 9.08 -21.78
C THR A 124 -1.03 7.63 -22.24
N LYS A 125 -0.58 6.72 -21.35
CA LYS A 125 -0.54 5.28 -21.64
C LYS A 125 -1.93 4.64 -21.68
N TYR A 126 -2.92 5.27 -21.03
CA TYR A 126 -4.25 4.71 -20.83
C TYR A 126 -5.35 5.61 -21.41
N ALA A 127 -5.20 6.93 -21.24
CA ALA A 127 -6.10 7.96 -21.74
C ALA A 127 -5.92 8.19 -23.24
N CYS A 128 -6.97 8.61 -23.94
CA CYS A 128 -6.84 9.07 -25.33
C CYS A 128 -6.29 10.51 -25.41
N HIS A 129 -6.51 11.33 -24.37
CA HIS A 129 -5.97 12.69 -24.26
C HIS A 129 -5.89 13.13 -22.80
N VAL A 130 -4.91 13.96 -22.46
CA VAL A 130 -4.71 14.50 -21.10
C VAL A 130 -4.62 16.03 -21.13
N HIS A 131 -5.41 16.71 -20.32
CA HIS A 131 -5.33 18.15 -20.11
C HIS A 131 -4.53 18.46 -18.86
N LEU A 132 -3.39 19.14 -18.98
CA LEU A 132 -2.62 19.60 -17.83
C LEU A 132 -3.00 21.04 -17.48
N LEU A 133 -3.64 21.23 -16.32
CA LEU A 133 -4.16 22.51 -15.84
C LEU A 133 -3.13 23.18 -14.93
N VAL A 134 -2.57 24.30 -15.40
CA VAL A 134 -1.51 25.04 -14.72
C VAL A 134 -2.03 26.42 -14.34
N ARG A 135 -2.08 26.70 -13.05
CA ARG A 135 -2.54 27.99 -12.51
C ARG A 135 -1.71 29.19 -12.98
N ARG A 136 -0.43 29.00 -13.30
CA ARG A 136 0.47 30.09 -13.73
C ARG A 136 0.67 30.05 -15.24
N ASP A 137 1.35 31.07 -15.75
CA ASP A 137 1.79 31.20 -17.14
C ASP A 137 3.02 30.33 -17.47
N GLN A 138 3.59 29.66 -16.47
CA GLN A 138 4.76 28.80 -16.60
C GLN A 138 4.68 27.54 -15.72
N LEU A 139 5.39 26.49 -16.14
CA LEU A 139 5.61 25.27 -15.34
C LEU A 139 6.74 25.49 -14.33
N ARG A 140 6.58 24.94 -13.12
CA ARG A 140 7.64 24.83 -12.10
C ARG A 140 8.50 23.58 -12.32
N ALA A 141 7.99 22.59 -13.05
CA ALA A 141 8.70 21.34 -13.34
C ALA A 141 10.10 21.58 -13.93
N SER A 142 10.98 20.61 -13.78
CA SER A 142 12.30 20.58 -14.40
C SER A 142 12.21 20.76 -15.92
N LYS A 143 13.24 21.34 -16.53
CA LYS A 143 13.23 21.67 -17.96
C LYS A 143 12.98 20.43 -18.85
N ALA A 144 13.59 19.31 -18.49
CA ALA A 144 13.39 18.04 -19.17
C ALA A 144 11.91 17.58 -19.14
N MET A 145 11.23 17.76 -18.00
CA MET A 145 9.82 17.40 -17.87
C MET A 145 8.90 18.36 -18.62
N GLN A 146 9.21 19.67 -18.63
CA GLN A 146 8.50 20.63 -19.46
C GLN A 146 8.57 20.23 -20.94
N ASP A 147 9.76 19.92 -21.44
CA ASP A 147 9.98 19.56 -22.84
C ASP A 147 9.24 18.26 -23.20
N ARG A 148 9.21 17.26 -22.30
CA ARG A 148 8.45 16.01 -22.50
C ARG A 148 6.95 16.26 -22.62
N VAL A 149 6.38 17.10 -21.74
CA VAL A 149 4.94 17.40 -21.75
C VAL A 149 4.57 18.23 -22.98
N LEU A 150 5.33 19.28 -23.28
CA LEU A 150 5.04 20.18 -24.39
C LEU A 150 5.17 19.52 -25.77
N ASN A 151 6.03 18.49 -25.89
CA ASN A 151 6.20 17.73 -27.13
C ASN A 151 5.30 16.49 -27.22
N ASN A 152 4.47 16.20 -26.22
CA ASN A 152 3.57 15.05 -26.26
C ASN A 152 2.24 15.43 -26.95
N PRO A 153 1.91 14.84 -28.11
CA PRO A 153 0.70 15.20 -28.86
C PRO A 153 -0.61 14.84 -28.14
N ASN A 154 -0.57 13.91 -27.18
CA ASN A 154 -1.73 13.51 -26.39
C ASN A 154 -1.90 14.35 -25.12
N ILE A 155 -1.12 15.43 -24.96
CA ILE A 155 -1.24 16.36 -23.83
C ILE A 155 -1.51 17.77 -24.34
N THR A 156 -2.48 18.45 -23.72
CA THR A 156 -2.66 19.90 -23.89
C THR A 156 -2.43 20.60 -22.56
N VAL A 157 -1.48 21.53 -22.53
CA VAL A 157 -1.21 22.36 -21.35
C VAL A 157 -2.08 23.61 -21.39
N HIS A 158 -2.81 23.86 -20.30
CA HIS A 158 -3.64 25.04 -20.10
C HIS A 158 -2.97 25.92 -19.04
N PHE A 159 -2.20 26.90 -19.50
CA PHE A 159 -1.62 27.92 -18.62
C PHE A 159 -2.70 28.89 -18.12
N ASN A 160 -2.39 29.60 -17.03
CA ASN A 160 -3.31 30.53 -16.37
C ASN A 160 -4.70 29.95 -16.11
N THR A 161 -4.80 28.64 -15.85
CA THR A 161 -6.08 27.93 -15.76
C THR A 161 -6.21 27.22 -14.43
N GLU A 162 -7.34 27.43 -13.75
CA GLU A 162 -7.69 26.74 -12.51
C GLU A 162 -9.01 25.98 -12.66
N ALA A 163 -9.13 24.87 -11.93
CA ALA A 163 -10.40 24.17 -11.75
C ALA A 163 -11.22 24.89 -10.67
N VAL A 164 -12.46 25.25 -11.00
CA VAL A 164 -13.40 25.95 -10.11
C VAL A 164 -14.36 24.97 -9.45
N ASP A 165 -14.89 24.03 -10.24
CA ASP A 165 -15.78 22.98 -9.72
C ASP A 165 -15.84 21.77 -10.68
N VAL A 166 -16.54 20.71 -10.28
CA VAL A 166 -16.73 19.48 -11.04
C VAL A 166 -18.18 19.38 -11.56
N VAL A 167 -18.30 18.97 -12.82
CA VAL A 167 -19.59 18.77 -13.49
C VAL A 167 -19.92 17.29 -13.52
N GLY A 168 -21.13 16.94 -13.09
CA GLY A 168 -21.67 15.58 -13.17
C GLY A 168 -22.76 15.45 -14.24
N ASN A 169 -22.94 14.24 -14.75
CA ASN A 169 -24.04 13.90 -15.66
C ASN A 169 -25.32 13.50 -14.90
N THR A 170 -26.40 13.24 -15.64
CA THR A 170 -27.70 12.80 -15.09
C THR A 170 -27.66 11.47 -14.34
N LYS A 171 -26.58 10.69 -14.47
CA LYS A 171 -26.34 9.43 -13.75
C LYS A 171 -25.47 9.61 -12.50
N GLY A 172 -25.15 10.86 -12.12
CA GLY A 172 -24.30 11.16 -10.96
C GLY A 172 -22.83 10.76 -11.13
N GLN A 173 -22.34 10.70 -12.36
CA GLN A 173 -20.93 10.44 -12.69
C GLN A 173 -20.24 11.72 -13.15
N MET A 174 -18.95 11.88 -12.85
CA MET A 174 -18.17 12.99 -13.37
C MET A 174 -18.19 13.02 -14.91
N SER A 175 -18.44 14.19 -15.48
CA SER A 175 -18.48 14.43 -16.92
C SER A 175 -17.67 15.64 -17.37
N GLY A 176 -17.18 16.46 -16.46
CA GLY A 176 -16.31 17.58 -16.80
C GLY A 176 -15.84 18.39 -15.60
N ILE A 177 -15.11 19.46 -15.89
CA ILE A 177 -14.56 20.41 -14.92
C ILE A 177 -14.92 21.81 -15.38
N GLN A 178 -15.47 22.62 -14.48
CA GLN A 178 -15.58 24.06 -14.71
C GLN A 178 -14.21 24.68 -14.50
N LEU A 179 -13.68 25.29 -15.56
CA LEU A 179 -12.39 25.95 -15.56
C LEU A 179 -12.58 27.46 -15.56
N ARG A 180 -11.65 28.16 -14.93
CA ARG A 180 -11.51 29.61 -15.06
C ARG A 180 -10.10 29.97 -15.47
N ARG A 181 -9.99 30.85 -16.46
CA ARG A 181 -8.74 31.51 -16.79
C ARG A 181 -8.48 32.66 -15.84
N ILE A 182 -7.30 32.69 -15.24
CA ILE A 182 -6.91 33.69 -14.24
C ILE A 182 -6.59 35.04 -14.89
N ASP A 183 -6.06 35.02 -16.10
CA ASP A 183 -5.66 36.23 -16.84
C ASP A 183 -6.84 36.95 -17.50
N THR A 184 -7.87 36.22 -17.94
CA THR A 184 -9.04 36.80 -18.62
C THR A 184 -10.34 36.75 -17.82
N GLY A 185 -10.42 35.93 -16.76
CA GLY A 185 -11.67 35.63 -16.06
C GLY A 185 -12.64 34.75 -16.84
N GLU A 186 -12.27 34.28 -18.05
CA GLU A 186 -13.12 33.44 -18.88
C GLU A 186 -13.38 32.09 -18.21
N GLU A 187 -14.65 31.71 -18.14
CA GLU A 187 -15.07 30.40 -17.62
C GLU A 187 -15.55 29.49 -18.74
N LYS A 188 -15.19 28.22 -18.67
CA LYS A 188 -15.65 27.19 -19.61
C LYS A 188 -15.76 25.84 -18.93
N VAL A 189 -16.56 24.95 -19.50
CA VAL A 189 -16.59 23.55 -19.09
C VAL A 189 -15.67 22.74 -20.00
N LEU A 190 -14.74 22.01 -19.40
CA LEU A 190 -13.92 21.02 -20.09
C LEU A 190 -14.51 19.63 -19.85
N GLU A 191 -14.89 18.94 -20.92
CA GLU A 191 -15.39 17.57 -20.84
C GLU A 191 -14.25 16.57 -20.58
N VAL A 192 -14.29 15.92 -19.43
CA VAL A 192 -13.32 14.89 -19.00
C VAL A 192 -14.01 13.86 -18.13
N LYS A 193 -13.47 12.64 -18.11
CA LYS A 193 -13.96 11.55 -17.26
C LYS A 193 -13.20 11.39 -15.94
N GLY A 194 -12.05 12.03 -15.81
CA GLY A 194 -11.25 11.98 -14.60
C GLY A 194 -10.44 13.24 -14.37
N LEU A 195 -10.24 13.56 -13.09
CA LEU A 195 -9.45 14.68 -12.60
C LEU A 195 -8.42 14.17 -11.59
N PHE A 196 -7.15 14.40 -11.87
CA PHE A 196 -6.03 13.94 -11.05
C PHE A 196 -5.30 15.13 -10.41
N TYR A 197 -5.05 15.06 -9.11
CA TYR A 197 -4.35 16.09 -8.35
C TYR A 197 -2.85 15.80 -8.24
N GLY A 198 -2.05 16.45 -9.10
CA GLY A 198 -0.59 16.44 -9.07
C GLY A 198 0.01 17.58 -8.22
N ILE A 199 -0.68 17.99 -7.14
CA ILE A 199 -0.32 19.16 -6.31
C ILE A 199 0.47 18.81 -5.03
N GLY A 200 0.86 17.54 -4.89
CA GLY A 200 1.70 17.04 -3.80
C GLY A 200 0.92 16.60 -2.56
N HIS A 201 1.66 16.20 -1.54
CA HIS A 201 1.14 15.69 -0.28
C HIS A 201 1.62 16.55 0.90
N THR A 202 0.94 16.42 2.03
CA THR A 202 1.33 16.99 3.32
C THR A 202 1.62 15.83 4.27
N PRO A 203 2.86 15.61 4.72
CA PRO A 203 3.18 14.57 5.69
C PRO A 203 2.50 14.85 7.03
N ASN A 204 2.07 13.79 7.72
CA ASN A 204 1.35 13.89 9.00
C ASN A 204 2.35 13.92 10.18
N SER A 205 3.29 14.88 10.15
CA SER A 205 4.41 15.02 11.08
C SER A 205 4.25 16.15 12.11
N GLN A 206 3.06 16.78 12.18
CA GLN A 206 2.83 18.02 12.93
C GLN A 206 3.18 17.90 14.42
N LEU A 207 2.92 16.75 15.03
CA LEU A 207 3.21 16.50 16.45
C LEU A 207 4.72 16.44 16.77
N LEU A 208 5.56 16.22 15.76
CA LEU A 208 7.01 16.05 15.91
C LEU A 208 7.80 17.32 15.57
N GLN A 209 7.11 18.39 15.16
CA GLN A 209 7.76 19.65 14.79
C GLN A 209 8.61 20.20 15.95
N GLY A 210 9.87 20.51 15.66
CA GLY A 210 10.83 20.98 16.65
C GLY A 210 11.34 19.91 17.61
N GLN A 211 10.96 18.64 17.44
CA GLN A 211 11.49 17.49 18.18
C GLN A 211 12.36 16.58 17.33
N ILE A 212 12.09 16.52 16.02
CA ILE A 212 12.83 15.72 15.04
C ILE A 212 13.19 16.60 13.84
N GLU A 213 14.24 16.24 13.11
CA GLU A 213 14.61 16.92 11.87
C GLU A 213 13.59 16.60 10.76
N LEU A 214 13.09 17.65 10.14
CA LEU A 214 12.16 17.59 9.02
C LEU A 214 12.77 18.32 7.82
N ASP A 215 12.43 17.88 6.62
CA ASP A 215 12.76 18.61 5.41
C ASP A 215 11.92 19.90 5.28
N SER A 216 12.22 20.71 4.27
CA SER A 216 11.49 21.96 4.00
C SER A 216 10.00 21.77 3.67
N SER A 217 9.58 20.55 3.32
CA SER A 217 8.19 20.18 3.02
C SER A 217 7.49 19.52 4.21
N GLY A 218 8.19 19.29 5.31
CA GLY A 218 7.70 18.68 6.55
C GLY A 218 7.87 17.16 6.64
N TYR A 219 8.53 16.49 5.69
CA TYR A 219 8.80 15.05 5.75
C TYR A 219 9.87 14.76 6.80
N ILE A 220 9.76 13.63 7.49
CA ILE A 220 10.77 13.22 8.46
C ILE A 220 12.04 12.81 7.72
N LEU A 221 13.17 13.43 8.08
CA LEU A 221 14.46 13.04 7.53
C LEU A 221 14.92 11.74 8.19
N VAL A 222 15.36 10.79 7.36
CA VAL A 222 15.95 9.53 7.79
C VAL A 222 17.31 9.31 7.14
N ASP A 223 18.20 8.58 7.82
CA ASP A 223 19.47 8.17 7.20
C ASP A 223 19.17 7.28 5.99
N GLU A 224 19.80 7.59 4.85
CA GLU A 224 19.54 6.94 3.57
C GLU A 224 19.64 5.40 3.66
N GLY A 225 18.61 4.72 3.17
CA GLY A 225 18.51 3.25 3.21
C GLY A 225 18.18 2.67 4.60
N THR A 226 17.85 3.49 5.59
CA THR A 226 17.45 3.07 6.93
C THR A 226 16.07 3.63 7.34
N ALA A 227 15.68 3.39 8.59
CA ALA A 227 14.51 4.03 9.21
C ALA A 227 14.88 5.02 10.33
N LYS A 228 16.18 5.29 10.54
CA LYS A 228 16.68 6.09 11.67
C LYS A 228 16.40 7.56 11.44
N THR A 229 15.89 8.23 12.46
CA THR A 229 15.66 9.68 12.45
C THR A 229 16.80 10.41 13.18
N SER A 230 16.71 11.74 13.28
CA SER A 230 17.64 12.54 14.09
C SER A 230 17.59 12.27 15.59
N VAL A 231 16.59 11.53 16.08
CA VAL A 231 16.43 11.15 17.49
C VAL A 231 16.65 9.65 17.63
N ASP A 232 17.69 9.27 18.37
CA ASP A 232 18.01 7.86 18.63
C ASP A 232 16.83 7.12 19.29
N GLY A 233 16.53 5.91 18.85
CA GLY A 233 15.35 5.15 19.30
C GLY A 233 14.01 5.59 18.70
N VAL A 234 13.98 6.64 17.87
CA VAL A 234 12.81 7.03 17.06
C VAL A 234 13.09 6.70 15.60
N PHE A 235 12.13 6.00 14.98
CA PHE A 235 12.21 5.53 13.60
C PHE A 235 11.02 6.04 12.81
N ALA A 236 11.14 6.15 11.48
CA ALA A 236 10.04 6.55 10.60
C ALA A 236 9.86 5.54 9.46
N ALA A 237 8.60 5.35 9.04
CA ALA A 237 8.24 4.43 7.96
C ALA A 237 7.06 4.95 7.13
N GLY A 238 7.03 4.55 5.87
CA GLY A 238 5.99 4.92 4.91
C GLY A 238 6.05 6.39 4.49
N ASP A 239 4.93 6.89 4.01
CA ASP A 239 4.83 8.19 3.34
C ASP A 239 5.18 9.39 4.24
N VAL A 240 5.32 9.24 5.56
CA VAL A 240 5.76 10.35 6.44
C VAL A 240 7.23 10.73 6.21
N GLN A 241 8.03 9.81 5.66
CA GLN A 241 9.43 9.99 5.29
C GLN A 241 9.71 9.77 3.80
N ASP A 242 8.75 9.20 3.05
CA ASP A 242 8.87 8.96 1.60
C ASP A 242 8.03 9.96 0.80
N HIS A 243 8.71 10.95 0.20
CA HIS A 243 8.07 11.89 -0.73
C HIS A 243 8.16 11.43 -2.20
N GLU A 244 8.98 10.42 -2.50
CA GLU A 244 9.33 10.00 -3.86
C GLU A 244 8.37 8.93 -4.39
N TRP A 245 8.22 7.80 -3.68
CA TRP A 245 7.53 6.63 -4.21
C TRP A 245 6.05 6.59 -3.81
N ARG A 246 5.74 6.76 -2.52
CA ARG A 246 4.37 6.84 -1.98
C ARG A 246 3.47 5.69 -2.45
N GLN A 247 3.98 4.46 -2.34
CA GLN A 247 3.25 3.24 -2.69
C GLN A 247 3.02 2.38 -1.45
N ALA A 248 1.87 1.69 -1.39
CA ALA A 248 1.58 0.78 -0.28
C ALA A 248 2.65 -0.31 -0.12
N VAL A 249 3.23 -0.81 -1.22
CA VAL A 249 4.29 -1.83 -1.19
C VAL A 249 5.63 -1.28 -0.68
N THR A 250 6.01 -0.05 -1.05
CA THR A 250 7.23 0.59 -0.55
C THR A 250 7.07 0.96 0.93
N ALA A 251 5.90 1.46 1.32
CA ALA A 251 5.55 1.73 2.70
C ALA A 251 5.61 0.47 3.56
N ALA A 252 5.04 -0.65 3.10
CA ALA A 252 5.14 -1.94 3.79
C ALA A 252 6.60 -2.41 3.96
N GLY A 253 7.42 -2.26 2.91
CA GLY A 253 8.85 -2.55 2.97
C GLY A 253 9.59 -1.68 3.99
N SER A 254 9.36 -0.37 3.99
CA SER A 254 9.95 0.56 4.96
C SER A 254 9.49 0.28 6.40
N GLY A 255 8.25 -0.16 6.60
CA GLY A 255 7.74 -0.60 7.90
C GLY A 255 8.51 -1.80 8.45
N CYS A 256 8.86 -2.76 7.58
CA CYS A 256 9.73 -3.89 7.95
C CYS A 256 11.13 -3.40 8.36
N ILE A 257 11.73 -2.47 7.61
CA ILE A 257 13.03 -1.87 7.95
C ILE A 257 12.97 -1.19 9.33
N ALA A 258 11.91 -0.42 9.61
CA ALA A 258 11.72 0.22 10.91
C ALA A 258 11.55 -0.79 12.05
N ALA A 259 10.75 -1.84 11.87
CA ALA A 259 10.56 -2.88 12.88
C ALA A 259 11.87 -3.59 13.24
N LEU A 260 12.67 -3.99 12.24
CA LEU A 260 13.98 -4.60 12.46
C LEU A 260 14.99 -3.63 13.09
N SER A 261 14.87 -2.34 12.79
CA SER A 261 15.73 -1.30 13.38
C SER A 261 15.41 -1.10 14.86
N VAL A 262 14.12 -1.09 15.23
CA VAL A 262 13.66 -1.05 16.62
C VAL A 262 14.12 -2.28 17.38
N GLU A 263 13.96 -3.48 16.84
CA GLU A 263 14.42 -4.72 17.48
C GLU A 263 15.92 -4.64 17.80
N ARG A 264 16.75 -4.30 16.81
CA ARG A 264 18.21 -4.14 17.00
C ARG A 264 18.53 -3.08 18.04
N TYR A 265 17.82 -1.96 18.02
CA TYR A 265 17.98 -0.89 18.99
C TYR A 265 17.69 -1.37 20.41
N LEU A 266 16.54 -2.01 20.62
CA LEU A 266 16.15 -2.54 21.93
C LEU A 266 17.13 -3.60 22.43
N VAL A 267 17.58 -4.52 21.57
CA VAL A 267 18.59 -5.53 21.93
C VAL A 267 19.90 -4.87 22.34
N SER A 268 20.41 -3.92 21.54
CA SER A 268 21.71 -3.28 21.81
C SER A 268 21.73 -2.40 23.07
N ASN A 269 20.55 -2.07 23.62
CA ASN A 269 20.40 -1.28 24.84
C ASN A 269 19.87 -2.11 26.02
N ASP A 270 19.76 -3.44 25.89
CA ASP A 270 19.20 -4.33 26.91
C ASP A 270 17.75 -3.97 27.32
N LEU A 271 16.95 -3.49 26.37
CA LEU A 271 15.55 -3.05 26.55
C LEU A 271 14.53 -3.99 25.90
N LEU A 272 14.97 -5.09 25.27
CA LEU A 272 14.07 -6.03 24.60
C LEU A 272 13.26 -6.83 25.64
N VAL A 273 11.94 -6.89 25.44
CA VAL A 273 11.03 -7.74 26.20
C VAL A 273 10.43 -8.78 25.25
N GLU A 274 10.58 -10.06 25.58
CA GLU A 274 10.06 -11.16 24.76
C GLU A 274 8.55 -11.32 24.93
N PHE A 275 7.82 -11.19 23.82
CA PHE A 275 6.41 -11.54 23.76
C PHE A 275 6.23 -13.03 23.50
N HIS A 276 5.56 -13.73 24.41
CA HIS A 276 5.21 -15.13 24.25
C HIS A 276 3.77 -15.26 23.78
N GLN A 277 3.60 -15.66 22.52
CA GLN A 277 2.27 -15.83 21.95
C GLN A 277 1.51 -16.94 22.70
N PRO A 278 0.27 -16.70 23.16
CA PRO A 278 -0.53 -17.74 23.77
C PRO A 278 -0.80 -18.86 22.75
N VAL A 279 -0.62 -20.11 23.17
CA VAL A 279 -0.86 -21.29 22.33
C VAL A 279 -2.32 -21.28 21.87
N ARG A 280 -2.57 -20.93 20.60
CA ARG A 280 -3.88 -21.14 19.99
C ARG A 280 -4.04 -22.63 19.76
N GLU A 281 -5.07 -23.24 20.35
CA GLU A 281 -5.55 -24.54 19.89
C GLU A 281 -5.92 -24.39 18.41
N GLU A 282 -5.08 -24.93 17.53
CA GLU A 282 -5.45 -25.06 16.13
C GLU A 282 -6.74 -25.87 16.11
N LYS A 283 -7.86 -25.28 15.64
CA LYS A 283 -9.03 -26.05 15.26
C LYS A 283 -8.56 -27.07 14.24
N LYS A 284 -8.32 -28.31 14.68
CA LYS A 284 -8.11 -29.45 13.81
C LYS A 284 -9.27 -29.39 12.82
N LYS A 285 -8.97 -29.09 11.56
CA LYS A 285 -9.95 -29.13 10.48
C LYS A 285 -10.62 -30.50 10.58
N GLU A 286 -11.90 -30.53 10.93
CA GLU A 286 -12.66 -31.76 10.84
C GLU A 286 -12.56 -32.22 9.40
N ILE A 287 -12.03 -33.43 9.28
CA ILE A 287 -11.76 -34.06 8.00
C ILE A 287 -13.13 -34.30 7.35
N GLU A 288 -13.48 -33.53 6.34
CA GLU A 288 -14.66 -33.80 5.52
C GLU A 288 -14.54 -35.19 4.89
N GLY A 289 -15.68 -35.89 4.79
CA GLY A 289 -15.81 -37.28 4.33
C GLY A 289 -15.43 -37.55 2.87
N LYS A 290 -14.41 -36.89 2.32
CA LYS A 290 -13.62 -37.32 1.16
C LYS A 290 -12.34 -38.06 1.55
N ASP A 291 -11.93 -38.02 2.82
CA ASP A 291 -10.88 -38.88 3.37
C ASP A 291 -11.43 -40.27 3.79
N VAL A 292 -12.48 -40.74 3.12
CA VAL A 292 -13.07 -42.06 3.38
C VAL A 292 -12.05 -43.13 3.05
N GLU A 293 -11.91 -44.07 3.98
CA GLU A 293 -11.26 -45.35 3.80
C GLU A 293 -11.46 -45.91 2.39
N MET A 294 -10.36 -45.99 1.64
CA MET A 294 -10.25 -46.97 0.57
C MET A 294 -9.02 -47.82 0.85
N GLY A 295 -9.24 -48.94 1.54
CA GLY A 295 -8.29 -50.07 1.61
C GLY A 295 -7.09 -49.87 2.53
N PHE A 296 -7.17 -49.04 3.57
CA PHE A 296 -6.12 -48.99 4.59
C PHE A 296 -6.19 -50.25 5.47
N ASP A 297 -5.23 -51.15 5.29
CA ASP A 297 -5.00 -52.30 6.16
C ASP A 297 -3.56 -52.27 6.67
N ILE A 298 -3.38 -52.11 7.98
CA ILE A 298 -2.06 -51.98 8.61
C ILE A 298 -1.14 -53.20 8.38
N THR A 299 -1.71 -54.34 8.00
CA THR A 299 -0.94 -55.53 7.62
C THR A 299 -0.26 -55.39 6.26
N HIS A 300 -0.75 -54.52 5.37
CA HIS A 300 -0.10 -54.21 4.11
C HIS A 300 1.17 -53.38 4.31
N THR A 301 2.17 -53.65 3.47
CA THR A 301 3.44 -52.92 3.43
C THR A 301 3.36 -51.62 2.62
N LYS A 302 2.31 -51.44 1.81
CA LYS A 302 2.17 -50.30 0.90
C LYS A 302 0.82 -49.63 1.02
N HIS A 303 0.88 -48.30 1.12
CA HIS A 303 -0.27 -47.45 1.40
C HIS A 303 -0.26 -46.21 0.51
N LYS A 304 -1.43 -45.66 0.19
CA LYS A 304 -1.58 -44.44 -0.60
C LYS A 304 -2.56 -43.47 0.06
N GLY A 305 -2.31 -42.18 -0.11
CA GLY A 305 -3.19 -41.12 0.37
C GLY A 305 -2.79 -40.58 1.74
N GLN A 306 -3.34 -39.40 2.07
CA GLN A 306 -3.02 -38.67 3.28
C GLN A 306 -3.51 -39.38 4.55
N TYR A 307 -4.64 -40.10 4.47
CA TYR A 307 -5.20 -40.86 5.59
C TYR A 307 -4.25 -41.95 6.09
N ALA A 308 -3.74 -42.79 5.19
CA ALA A 308 -2.84 -43.87 5.55
C ALA A 308 -1.50 -43.35 6.12
N LEU A 309 -0.98 -42.25 5.56
CA LEU A 309 0.22 -41.60 6.11
C LEU A 309 -0.01 -41.14 7.55
N ARG A 310 -1.12 -40.45 7.83
CA ARG A 310 -1.46 -40.00 9.19
C ARG A 310 -1.62 -41.18 10.16
N LYS A 311 -2.31 -42.25 9.75
CA LYS A 311 -2.49 -43.45 10.57
C LYS A 311 -1.18 -44.17 10.86
N LEU A 312 -0.31 -44.35 9.87
CA LEU A 312 0.99 -44.99 10.07
C LEU A 312 1.91 -44.12 10.94
N TYR A 313 1.95 -42.81 10.71
CA TYR A 313 2.80 -41.88 11.46
C TYR A 313 2.47 -41.86 12.96
N HIS A 314 1.18 -41.94 13.31
CA HIS A 314 0.76 -41.91 14.72
C HIS A 314 0.58 -43.30 15.36
N GLY A 315 0.40 -44.36 14.57
CA GLY A 315 -0.03 -45.67 15.07
C GLY A 315 0.86 -46.85 14.71
N SER A 316 1.92 -46.66 13.91
CA SER A 316 2.83 -47.76 13.52
C SER A 316 4.18 -47.65 14.24
N PRO A 317 4.69 -48.74 14.84
CA PRO A 317 6.06 -48.79 15.35
C PRO A 317 7.11 -49.07 14.24
N ARG A 318 6.68 -49.17 12.97
CA ARG A 318 7.56 -49.50 11.84
C ARG A 318 8.26 -48.25 11.31
N LEU A 319 9.44 -48.41 10.74
CA LEU A 319 10.08 -47.36 9.92
C LEU A 319 9.23 -47.10 8.66
N ILE A 320 8.90 -45.83 8.43
CA ILE A 320 8.03 -45.41 7.31
C ILE A 320 8.89 -44.66 6.29
N LEU A 321 8.94 -45.18 5.06
CA LEU A 321 9.48 -44.45 3.93
C LEU A 321 8.34 -43.75 3.17
N VAL A 322 8.35 -42.42 3.14
CA VAL A 322 7.33 -41.63 2.46
C VAL A 322 7.83 -41.21 1.08
N LEU A 323 7.17 -41.71 0.04
CA LEU A 323 7.44 -41.31 -1.34
C LEU A 323 6.42 -40.25 -1.78
N TYR A 324 6.86 -38.99 -1.89
CA TYR A 324 6.03 -37.91 -2.40
C TYR A 324 6.26 -37.72 -3.90
N THR A 325 5.19 -37.78 -4.70
CA THR A 325 5.25 -37.44 -6.13
C THR A 325 4.10 -36.51 -6.48
N SER A 326 4.42 -35.34 -7.03
CA SER A 326 3.40 -34.44 -7.56
C SER A 326 3.09 -34.78 -9.03
N PRO A 327 1.81 -34.82 -9.44
CA PRO A 327 1.43 -35.06 -10.83
C PRO A 327 1.85 -33.92 -11.79
N THR A 328 2.14 -32.74 -11.26
CA THR A 328 2.58 -31.55 -12.03
C THR A 328 4.10 -31.36 -12.02
N CYS A 329 4.84 -32.21 -11.32
CA CYS A 329 6.30 -32.14 -11.23
C CYS A 329 6.95 -33.01 -12.31
N GLY A 330 7.65 -32.37 -13.27
CA GLY A 330 8.36 -33.05 -14.36
C GLY A 330 9.35 -34.13 -13.89
N PRO A 331 10.30 -33.81 -12.99
CA PRO A 331 11.24 -34.79 -12.44
C PRO A 331 10.55 -35.96 -11.72
N CYS A 332 9.46 -35.68 -11.01
CA CYS A 332 8.69 -36.68 -10.28
C CYS A 332 8.04 -37.71 -11.22
N ARG A 333 7.65 -37.29 -12.43
CA ARG A 333 7.06 -38.16 -13.46
C ARG A 333 8.08 -39.18 -13.99
N THR A 334 9.33 -38.75 -14.12
CA THR A 334 10.46 -39.60 -14.58
C THR A 334 10.91 -40.59 -13.52
N LEU A 335 10.93 -40.18 -12.24
CA LEU A 335 11.39 -41.03 -11.13
C LEU A 335 10.33 -42.02 -10.64
N LYS A 336 9.04 -41.70 -10.79
CA LYS A 336 7.92 -42.52 -10.29
C LYS A 336 7.96 -44.00 -10.74
N PRO A 337 8.26 -44.36 -12.01
CA PRO A 337 8.36 -45.76 -12.43
C PRO A 337 9.53 -46.51 -11.78
N ILE A 338 10.65 -45.81 -11.54
CA ILE A 338 11.84 -46.38 -10.88
C ILE A 338 11.54 -46.64 -9.40
N LEU A 339 10.98 -45.64 -8.71
CA LEU A 339 10.57 -45.76 -7.30
C LEU A 339 9.47 -46.81 -7.09
N ASN A 340 8.58 -47.00 -8.06
CA ASN A 340 7.59 -48.07 -8.02
C ASN A 340 8.21 -49.48 -8.09
N LYS A 341 9.37 -49.65 -8.76
CA LYS A 341 10.10 -50.93 -8.84
C LYS A 341 10.93 -51.23 -7.59
N VAL A 342 11.34 -50.22 -6.83
CA VAL A 342 12.06 -50.39 -5.56
C VAL A 342 11.08 -50.67 -4.41
N SER A 343 9.79 -50.38 -4.62
CA SER A 343 8.70 -50.52 -3.63
C SER A 343 7.69 -51.62 -3.97
N SER A 344 8.09 -52.60 -4.79
CA SER A 344 7.29 -53.77 -5.21
C SER A 344 7.74 -55.04 -4.52
#